data_AF-G3BLI9-F1
#
_entry.id   AF-G3BLI9-F1
#
_cell.length_a   1.000
_cell.length_b   1.000
_cell.length_c   1.000
_cell.angle_alpha   90.00
_cell.angle_beta   90.00
_cell.angle_gamma   90.00
#
_symmetry.space_group_name_H-M   'P 1'
#
loop_
_entity.id
_entity.type
_entity.pdbx_description
1 polymer ?
#
loop_
_entity_poly.entity_id
_entity_poly.type
_entity_poly.pdbx_seq_one_letter_code
_entity_poly.pdbx_strand_id
1 'polypeptide(L)'
;GTAALERYPGVGPVEDRVDDWLEPCIAVVTVSGTIVQGPVPPGSLAANNQQQQQQVVDAAKLVADLRMMMDDNLVRAVVVRVNSPGGSALASDSIRRELQRLKTLGKTVVVSMGDVAAGGAYYIASAANAVVAQPGTVT
;
A
#
# COMPACT_ATOMS: atom_id res chain seq x y z
N GLY A 1 6.08 -6.48 -8.36
CA GLY A 1 4.77 -7.09 -8.06
C GLY A 1 3.71 -6.05 -8.30
N THR A 2 2.64 -6.41 -8.99
CA THR A 2 1.51 -5.54 -9.34
C THR A 2 0.84 -4.99 -8.08
N ALA A 3 0.81 -3.66 -7.91
CA ALA A 3 -0.23 -3.02 -7.11
C ALA A 3 -1.54 -3.22 -7.89
N ALA A 4 -2.32 -4.24 -7.53
CA ALA A 4 -3.68 -4.41 -7.99
C ALA A 4 -4.56 -3.59 -7.05
N LEU A 5 -5.25 -2.58 -7.58
CA LEU A 5 -6.29 -1.88 -6.84
C LEU A 5 -7.47 -2.84 -6.71
N GLU A 6 -7.49 -3.62 -5.64
CA GLU A 6 -8.66 -4.40 -5.26
C GLU A 6 -9.63 -3.48 -4.52
N ARG A 7 -10.82 -3.31 -5.08
CA ARG A 7 -11.93 -2.58 -4.45
C ARG A 7 -12.79 -3.56 -3.69
N TYR A 8 -12.95 -3.33 -2.40
CA TYR A 8 -13.90 -4.08 -1.58
C TYR A 8 -15.12 -3.17 -1.33
N PRO A 9 -16.28 -3.43 -2.00
CA PRO A 9 -17.55 -2.77 -1.64
C PRO A 9 -17.98 -3.13 -0.22
N GLY A 10 -18.96 -2.42 0.32
CA GLY A 10 -19.33 -2.36 1.75
C GLY A 10 -19.32 -3.67 2.55
N VAL A 11 -19.21 -3.54 3.88
CA VAL A 11 -19.20 -4.65 4.83
C VAL A 11 -20.62 -5.25 4.95
N GLY A 12 -20.89 -6.33 4.21
CA GLY A 12 -22.18 -7.05 4.20
C GLY A 12 -22.08 -8.45 3.55
N PRO A 13 -23.13 -9.29 3.64
CA PRO A 13 -23.16 -10.66 3.09
C PRO A 13 -22.86 -10.70 1.58
N VAL A 14 -22.19 -11.77 1.14
CA VAL A 14 -21.63 -11.90 -0.21
C VAL A 14 -22.73 -12.05 -1.27
N GLU A 15 -23.90 -12.59 -0.89
CA GLU A 15 -25.00 -12.89 -1.82
C GLU A 15 -25.70 -11.65 -2.44
N ASP A 16 -25.56 -10.45 -1.86
CA ASP A 16 -26.28 -9.24 -2.31
C ASP A 16 -25.49 -8.34 -3.29
N ARG A 17 -24.25 -8.72 -3.68
CA ARG A 17 -23.27 -7.80 -4.30
C ARG A 17 -23.24 -7.81 -5.84
N VAL A 18 -24.40 -7.96 -6.50
CA VAL A 18 -24.47 -8.18 -7.97
C VAL A 18 -24.52 -6.88 -8.79
N ASP A 19 -24.76 -5.71 -8.20
CA ASP A 19 -24.81 -4.43 -8.95
C ASP A 19 -24.24 -3.25 -8.14
N ASP A 20 -22.93 -3.01 -8.12
CA ASP A 20 -22.42 -1.79 -7.44
C ASP A 20 -21.12 -1.21 -8.00
N TRP A 21 -21.29 -0.26 -8.92
CA TRP A 21 -20.20 0.57 -9.47
C TRP A 21 -20.12 1.97 -8.83
N LEU A 22 -21.01 2.28 -7.88
CA LEU A 22 -21.11 3.57 -7.20
C LEU A 22 -21.01 3.47 -5.67
N GLU A 23 -20.69 2.31 -5.14
CA GLU A 23 -20.59 2.14 -3.69
C GLU A 23 -19.27 2.68 -3.12
N PRO A 24 -19.32 3.25 -1.90
CA PRO A 24 -18.13 3.51 -1.13
C PRO A 24 -17.30 2.21 -0.94
N CYS A 25 -16.00 2.29 -1.24
CA CYS A 25 -15.11 1.13 -1.20
C CYS A 25 -13.87 1.37 -0.33
N ILE A 26 -13.25 0.26 0.05
CA ILE A 26 -11.93 0.22 0.69
C ILE A 26 -10.92 -0.20 -0.37
N ALA A 27 -9.89 0.63 -0.57
CA ALA A 27 -8.77 0.31 -1.46
C ALA A 27 -7.70 -0.48 -0.70
N VAL A 28 -7.15 -1.52 -1.33
CA VAL A 28 -6.01 -2.26 -0.78
C VAL A 28 -4.78 -2.04 -1.64
N VAL A 29 -3.66 -1.68 -1.02
CA VAL A 29 -2.35 -1.56 -1.66
C VAL A 29 -1.33 -2.44 -0.95
N THR A 30 -0.38 -2.99 -1.71
CA THR A 30 0.64 -3.90 -1.16
C THR A 30 2.04 -3.30 -1.24
N VAL A 31 2.75 -3.31 -0.11
CA VAL A 31 4.16 -2.96 0.05
C VAL A 31 4.92 -4.23 0.41
N SER A 32 5.28 -5.00 -0.62
CA SER A 32 5.96 -6.29 -0.45
C SER A 32 7.34 -6.28 -1.10
N GLY A 33 8.37 -6.55 -0.30
CA GLY A 33 9.78 -6.51 -0.71
C GLY A 33 10.46 -5.16 -0.53
N THR A 34 11.65 -4.99 -1.13
CA THR A 34 12.52 -3.83 -0.89
C THR A 34 11.94 -2.56 -1.53
N ILE A 35 11.86 -1.47 -0.76
CA ILE A 35 11.37 -0.18 -1.22
C ILE A 35 12.50 0.57 -1.93
N VAL A 36 12.28 0.92 -3.20
CA VAL A 36 13.26 1.67 -4.00
C VAL A 36 12.66 2.96 -4.51
N GLN A 37 13.55 3.92 -4.82
CA GLN A 37 13.14 5.13 -5.51
C GLN A 37 12.83 4.77 -6.97
N GLY A 38 11.57 4.99 -7.37
CA GLY A 38 11.14 4.80 -8.75
C GLY A 38 11.26 6.06 -9.61
N PRO A 39 10.79 6.00 -10.86
CA PRO A 39 10.13 4.83 -11.47
C PRO A 39 11.11 3.69 -11.79
N VAL A 40 10.66 2.45 -11.63
CA VAL A 40 11.41 1.24 -11.96
C VAL A 40 11.02 0.80 -13.38
N PRO A 41 11.90 0.94 -14.40
CA PRO A 41 11.56 0.61 -15.77
C PRO A 41 11.25 -0.88 -15.96
N PRO A 42 10.27 -1.25 -16.80
CA PRO A 42 10.08 -2.62 -17.24
C PRO A 42 11.37 -3.17 -17.85
N GLY A 43 11.73 -4.41 -17.54
CA GLY A 43 12.96 -5.02 -18.05
C GLY A 43 14.26 -4.56 -17.36
N SER A 44 14.19 -3.67 -16.36
CA SER A 44 15.35 -3.36 -15.51
C SER A 44 15.74 -4.56 -14.65
N LEU A 45 17.00 -4.63 -14.19
CA LEU A 45 17.44 -5.69 -13.27
C LEU A 45 16.55 -5.77 -12.03
N ALA A 46 16.16 -4.62 -11.47
CA ALA A 46 15.23 -4.54 -10.35
C ALA A 46 13.83 -5.10 -10.68
N ALA A 47 13.35 -4.95 -11.91
CA ALA A 47 12.09 -5.53 -12.38
C ALA A 47 12.20 -7.03 -12.73
N ASN A 48 13.38 -7.46 -13.19
CA ASN A 48 13.66 -8.81 -13.71
C ASN A 48 14.29 -9.75 -12.67
N ASN A 49 14.36 -9.34 -11.41
CA ASN A 49 14.77 -10.20 -10.28
C ASN A 49 13.69 -11.27 -10.02
N GLN A 50 13.46 -12.16 -10.97
CA GLN A 50 12.71 -13.40 -10.78
C GLN A 50 13.61 -14.54 -10.29
N GLN A 51 14.91 -14.47 -10.58
CA GLN A 51 15.90 -15.48 -10.16
C GLN A 51 16.34 -15.35 -8.69
N GLN A 52 16.24 -14.15 -8.11
CA GLN A 52 16.31 -13.92 -6.67
C GLN A 52 14.93 -13.41 -6.28
N GLN A 53 14.22 -14.09 -5.39
CA GLN A 53 12.83 -13.79 -4.98
C GLN A 53 12.66 -12.41 -4.28
N GLN A 54 13.55 -11.44 -4.50
CA GLN A 54 13.40 -10.07 -4.03
C GLN A 54 12.33 -9.36 -4.84
N GLN A 55 11.13 -9.32 -4.27
CA GLN A 55 10.12 -8.35 -4.69
C GLN A 55 10.63 -6.92 -4.45
N VAL A 56 10.29 -6.01 -5.35
CA VAL A 56 10.64 -4.60 -5.27
C VAL A 56 9.36 -3.77 -5.27
N VAL A 57 9.31 -2.77 -4.40
CA VAL A 57 8.26 -1.76 -4.35
C VAL A 57 8.76 -0.48 -5.03
N ASP A 58 8.12 -0.13 -6.14
CA ASP A 58 8.33 1.15 -6.81
C ASP A 58 7.54 2.24 -6.07
N ALA A 59 8.26 3.09 -5.34
CA ALA A 59 7.63 4.16 -4.57
C ALA A 59 6.98 5.24 -5.46
N ALA A 60 7.50 5.51 -6.66
CA ALA A 60 6.90 6.51 -7.54
C ALA A 60 5.53 6.03 -8.04
N LYS A 61 5.43 4.75 -8.39
CA LYS A 61 4.15 4.12 -8.74
C LYS A 61 3.16 4.14 -7.59
N LEU A 62 3.57 3.69 -6.39
CA LEU A 62 2.68 3.68 -5.23
C LEU A 62 2.21 5.09 -4.85
N VAL A 63 3.08 6.10 -4.94
CA VAL A 63 2.70 7.51 -4.75
C VAL A 63 1.64 7.95 -5.76
N ALA A 64 1.77 7.56 -7.02
CA ALA A 64 0.75 7.85 -8.03
C ALA A 64 -0.59 7.16 -7.73
N ASP A 65 -0.55 5.88 -7.34
CA ASP A 65 -1.74 5.11 -6.96
C ASP A 65 -2.46 5.76 -5.76
N LEU A 66 -1.71 6.20 -4.73
CA LEU A 66 -2.28 6.88 -3.57
C LEU A 66 -2.92 8.22 -3.93
N ARG A 67 -2.35 8.98 -4.90
CA ARG A 67 -2.95 10.22 -5.40
C ARG A 67 -4.25 9.96 -6.15
N MET A 68 -4.30 8.93 -6.98
CA MET A 68 -5.56 8.53 -7.62
C MET A 68 -6.65 8.19 -6.58
N MET A 69 -6.27 7.56 -5.47
CA MET A 69 -7.20 7.30 -4.36
C MET A 69 -7.62 8.55 -3.59
N MET A 70 -6.82 9.62 -3.60
CA MET A 70 -7.21 10.91 -3.02
C MET A 70 -8.38 11.52 -3.81
N ASP A 71 -8.29 11.46 -5.13
CA ASP A 71 -9.26 12.06 -6.05
C ASP A 71 -10.54 11.23 -6.21
N ASP A 72 -10.53 9.94 -5.85
CA ASP A 72 -11.70 9.07 -5.93
C ASP A 72 -12.58 9.19 -4.67
N ASN A 73 -13.74 9.83 -4.80
CA ASN A 73 -14.71 10.01 -3.71
C ASN A 73 -15.34 8.71 -3.20
N LEU A 74 -15.31 7.63 -3.99
CA LEU A 74 -15.80 6.32 -3.57
C LEU A 74 -14.82 5.66 -2.60
N VAL A 75 -13.52 5.98 -2.66
CA VAL A 75 -12.54 5.41 -1.72
C VAL A 75 -12.68 6.09 -0.35
N ARG A 76 -13.21 5.36 0.64
CA ARG A 76 -13.38 5.85 2.02
C ARG A 76 -12.22 5.50 2.93
N ALA A 77 -11.51 4.43 2.60
CA ALA A 77 -10.37 3.97 3.38
C ALA A 77 -9.33 3.29 2.48
N VAL A 78 -8.09 3.26 2.96
CA VAL A 78 -6.96 2.58 2.32
C VAL A 78 -6.33 1.62 3.32
N VAL A 79 -6.25 0.35 2.96
CA VAL A 79 -5.48 -0.66 3.68
C VAL A 79 -4.14 -0.84 2.98
N VAL A 80 -3.05 -0.61 3.71
CA VAL A 80 -1.69 -0.83 3.25
C VAL A 80 -1.20 -2.16 3.82
N ARG A 81 -1.15 -3.20 2.99
CA ARG A 81 -0.60 -4.52 3.35
C ARG A 81 0.91 -4.47 3.21
N VAL A 82 1.64 -4.66 4.31
CA VAL A 82 3.10 -4.54 4.37
C VAL A 82 3.74 -5.90 4.63
N ASN A 83 4.68 -6.29 3.78
CA ASN A 83 5.63 -7.38 4.03
C ASN A 83 7.00 -7.00 3.44
N SER A 84 7.72 -6.10 4.11
CA SER A 84 8.89 -5.43 3.56
C SER A 84 10.01 -5.29 4.60
N PRO A 85 11.27 -5.60 4.23
CA PRO A 85 12.43 -5.32 5.07
C PRO A 85 12.82 -3.81 5.07
N GLY A 86 12.04 -2.95 4.40
CA GLY A 86 12.35 -1.54 4.23
C GLY A 86 13.08 -1.26 2.92
N GLY A 87 13.98 -0.28 2.94
CA GLY A 87 14.71 0.17 1.75
C GLY A 87 15.03 1.66 1.81
N SER A 88 14.92 2.35 0.68
CA SER A 88 15.24 3.77 0.55
C SER A 88 14.43 4.63 1.52
N ALA A 89 15.11 5.44 2.34
CA ALA A 89 14.50 6.37 3.27
C ALA A 89 13.70 7.48 2.55
N LEU A 90 14.23 8.01 1.44
CA LEU A 90 13.54 9.03 0.64
C LEU A 90 12.28 8.48 -0.03
N ALA A 91 12.36 7.26 -0.55
CA ALA A 91 11.22 6.57 -1.14
C ALA A 91 10.12 6.32 -0.08
N SER A 92 10.54 5.88 1.12
CA SER A 92 9.65 5.64 2.24
C SER A 92 9.00 6.94 2.74
N ASP A 93 9.74 8.05 2.86
CA ASP A 93 9.16 9.36 3.25
C ASP A 93 8.17 9.88 2.20
N SER A 94 8.45 9.67 0.91
CA SER A 94 7.53 10.05 -0.16
C SER A 94 6.17 9.35 -0.02
N ILE A 95 6.18 8.03 0.21
CA ILE A 95 4.96 7.24 0.44
C ILE A 95 4.26 7.71 1.74
N ARG A 96 5.03 7.85 2.82
CA ARG A 96 4.52 8.28 4.14
C ARG A 96 3.77 9.61 4.06
N ARG A 97 4.29 10.60 3.31
CA ARG A 97 3.64 11.90 3.11
C ARG A 97 2.30 11.79 2.39
N GLU A 98 2.19 10.91 1.38
CA GLU A 98 0.90 10.71 0.69
C GLU A 98 -0.11 10.00 1.60
N LEU A 99 0.31 9.05 2.46
CA LEU A 99 -0.57 8.49 3.48
C LEU A 99 -1.08 9.54 4.47
N GLN A 100 -0.22 10.48 4.89
CA GLN A 100 -0.65 11.60 5.72
C GLN A 100 -1.67 12.49 5.01
N ARG A 101 -1.48 12.75 3.71
CA ARG A 101 -2.43 13.55 2.90
C ARG A 101 -3.79 12.87 2.79
N LEU A 102 -3.85 11.56 2.55
CA LEU A 102 -5.11 10.80 2.58
C LEU A 102 -5.86 11.03 3.90
N LYS A 103 -5.15 11.01 5.03
CA LYS A 103 -5.72 11.29 6.36
C LYS A 103 -6.25 12.70 6.48
N THR A 104 -5.51 13.70 5.99
CA THR A 104 -5.98 15.11 6.01
C THR A 104 -7.23 15.33 5.18
N LEU A 105 -7.47 14.50 4.16
CA LEU A 105 -8.68 14.48 3.35
C LEU A 105 -9.83 13.66 3.97
N GLY A 106 -9.66 13.16 5.20
CA GLY A 106 -10.67 12.40 5.92
C GLY A 106 -10.77 10.91 5.53
N LYS A 107 -9.84 10.40 4.70
CA LYS A 107 -9.77 8.96 4.36
C LYS A 107 -9.04 8.21 5.47
N THR A 108 -9.60 7.08 5.89
CA THR A 108 -8.98 6.25 6.94
C THR A 108 -7.85 5.42 6.34
N VAL A 109 -6.66 5.46 6.92
CA VAL A 109 -5.51 4.65 6.51
C VAL A 109 -5.20 3.61 7.58
N VAL A 110 -5.26 2.34 7.22
CA VAL A 110 -4.90 1.22 8.10
C VAL A 110 -3.70 0.51 7.50
N VAL A 111 -2.70 0.20 8.32
CA VAL A 111 -1.58 -0.65 7.89
C VAL A 111 -1.75 -2.03 8.51
N SER A 112 -1.65 -3.06 7.66
CA SER A 112 -1.64 -4.47 8.06
C SER A 112 -0.26 -5.04 7.79
N MET A 113 0.49 -5.36 8.85
CA MET A 113 1.83 -5.94 8.75
C MET A 113 1.74 -7.48 8.70
N GLY A 114 2.45 -8.07 7.74
CA GLY A 114 2.70 -9.50 7.63
C GLY A 114 3.95 -9.90 8.42
N ASP A 115 4.83 -10.70 7.82
CA ASP A 115 5.99 -11.27 8.51
C ASP A 115 7.04 -10.21 8.88
N VAL A 116 7.30 -9.26 7.98
CA VAL A 116 8.33 -8.23 8.17
C VAL A 116 7.79 -6.84 7.81
N ALA A 117 8.05 -5.84 8.65
CA ALA A 117 7.73 -4.44 8.41
C ALA A 117 8.82 -3.53 9.00
N ALA A 118 10.07 -3.72 8.57
CA ALA A 118 11.23 -3.05 9.19
C ALA A 118 11.66 -1.76 8.47
N GLY A 119 12.34 -0.87 9.21
CA GLY A 119 13.03 0.31 8.65
C GLY A 119 12.09 1.24 7.88
N GLY A 120 12.31 1.37 6.56
CA GLY A 120 11.46 2.19 5.69
C GLY A 120 9.99 1.76 5.69
N ALA A 121 9.71 0.46 5.86
CA ALA A 121 8.35 -0.05 5.93
C ALA A 121 7.65 0.33 7.25
N TYR A 122 8.37 0.24 8.38
CA TYR A 122 7.90 0.77 9.67
C TYR A 122 7.66 2.28 9.59
N TYR A 123 8.56 3.00 8.90
CA TYR A 123 8.44 4.44 8.73
C TYR A 123 7.18 4.83 7.96
N ILE A 124 6.84 4.12 6.89
CA ILE A 124 5.56 4.27 6.19
C ILE A 124 4.39 3.99 7.15
N ALA A 125 4.48 2.88 7.91
CA ALA A 125 3.42 2.46 8.80
C ALA A 125 3.08 3.49 9.90
N SER A 126 4.10 4.23 10.38
CA SER A 126 3.94 5.28 11.39
C SER A 126 2.97 6.41 10.99
N ALA A 127 2.66 6.57 9.69
CA ALA A 127 1.69 7.55 9.23
C ALA A 127 0.23 7.10 9.32
N ALA A 128 -0.06 5.82 9.56
CA ALA A 128 -1.43 5.30 9.55
C ALA A 128 -2.31 5.84 10.68
N ASN A 129 -3.63 5.62 10.59
CA ASN A 129 -4.55 5.80 11.73
C ASN A 129 -4.45 4.64 12.70
N ALA A 130 -4.29 3.42 12.17
CA ALA A 130 -4.13 2.20 12.94
C ALA A 130 -3.11 1.28 12.27
N VAL A 131 -2.36 0.56 13.09
CA VAL A 131 -1.42 -0.47 12.66
C VAL A 131 -1.85 -1.78 13.30
N VAL A 132 -2.03 -2.81 12.48
CA VAL A 132 -2.33 -4.17 12.91
C VAL A 132 -1.15 -5.04 12.50
N ALA A 133 -0.52 -5.70 13.46
CA ALA A 133 0.60 -6.60 13.23
C ALA A 133 0.27 -8.01 13.71
N GLN A 134 0.85 -9.02 13.06
CA GLN A 134 0.82 -10.38 13.58
C GLN A 134 1.72 -10.46 14.82
N PRO A 135 1.43 -11.33 15.81
CA PRO A 135 2.27 -11.43 17.01
C PRO A 135 3.76 -11.71 16.74
N GLY A 136 4.05 -12.39 15.62
CA GLY A 136 5.42 -12.70 15.18
C GLY A 136 6.01 -11.72 14.16
N THR A 137 5.35 -10.60 13.86
CA THR A 137 5.87 -9.60 12.90
C THR A 137 7.20 -9.04 13.40
N VAL A 138 8.21 -9.07 12.55
CA VAL A 138 9.48 -8.36 12.78
C VAL A 138 9.35 -6.93 12.28
N THR A 139 9.55 -5.95 13.16
CA THR A 139 9.39 -4.52 12.86
C THR A 139 10.60 -3.68 13.29
#